data_AF-B3JJV2-F1
#
_entry.id   AF-B3JJV2-F1
#
_cell.length_a   1.000
_cell.length_b   1.000
_cell.length_c   1.000
_cell.angle_alpha   90.00
_cell.angle_beta   90.00
_cell.angle_gamma   90.00
#
_symmetry.space_group_name_H-M   'P 1'
#
loop_
_entity.id
_entity.type
_entity.pdbx_description
1 polymer ?
#
loop_
_entity_poly.entity_id
_entity_poly.type
_entity_poly.pdbx_seq_one_letter_code
_entity_poly.pdbx_strand_id
1 'polypeptide(L)'
;MIILADNTTYTIKDNLDEYLPLQSIANKTISDLLSNSDNGLLVYPHSFYRCEDETDKQSLLNLQLHWKENQCTEAILNTGNIAGFINVNGQSLSIHSRFATDTKQDFFLHYMLQKVLRINLVNMLHETTDEQAFDFLLLLFPKLLNEALTQGIYKEYQRNEYNDANVRGTIDINRHLKTNLPFNGRIAYRTREFSHDNHVTELIRHTIDYIGKTSFGKMLLKNDADTHTSVAQIIHSTPHYNRQEREKIVKANLKVITHPYYSSYTPLQKLCLRILRHEKNKYGAKDDKIHGVLFDVSYLWEEYLATILSKQGFKHPNNKRGTGRIYLALPNQFPRYPDFYREKGSVIADAKYKRNIDTRDDVNQMITYLYRLKAQKGVFILPTNKVRTKERYHLYGYGEEANAELQKYFFLVPQDVTDFKTFAKEISKSENKIGETEL
;
A
#
# COMPACT_ATOMS: atom_id res chain seq x y z
N MET A 1 20.53 -11.75 7.27
CA MET A 1 19.31 -10.92 7.10
C MET A 1 19.20 -10.04 8.32
N ILE A 2 19.07 -8.73 8.15
CA ILE A 2 18.89 -7.78 9.26
C ILE A 2 17.39 -7.69 9.56
N ILE A 3 17.02 -7.78 10.83
CA ILE A 3 15.64 -7.56 11.29
C ILE A 3 15.66 -6.34 12.21
N LEU A 4 14.86 -5.34 11.88
CA LEU A 4 14.65 -4.13 12.67
C LEU A 4 13.16 -3.99 13.02
N ALA A 5 12.87 -3.14 13.98
CA ALA A 5 11.53 -2.67 14.31
C ALA A 5 11.38 -1.23 13.81
N ASP A 6 10.16 -0.85 13.43
CA ASP A 6 9.80 0.53 13.11
C ASP A 6 9.92 1.44 14.35
N ASN A 7 10.05 2.76 14.11
CA ASN A 7 10.13 3.78 15.16
C ASN A 7 11.12 3.45 16.30
N THR A 8 12.29 2.90 15.97
CA THR A 8 13.25 2.39 16.95
C THR A 8 14.67 2.86 16.63
N THR A 9 15.41 3.20 17.69
CA THR A 9 16.81 3.60 17.65
C THR A 9 17.67 2.42 18.07
N TYR A 10 18.67 2.11 17.26
CA TYR A 10 19.66 1.07 17.50
C TYR A 10 21.04 1.72 17.63
N THR A 11 21.74 1.40 18.70
CA THR A 11 23.15 1.74 18.89
C THR A 11 23.97 0.49 18.63
N ILE A 12 24.74 0.49 17.55
CA ILE A 12 25.52 -0.64 17.06
C ILE A 12 26.99 -0.33 17.30
N LYS A 13 27.69 -1.20 18.04
CA LYS A 13 29.12 -1.08 18.32
C LYS A 13 29.92 -2.26 17.78
N ASP A 14 29.28 -3.41 17.65
CA ASP A 14 29.85 -4.65 17.11
C ASP A 14 29.22 -4.97 15.74
N ASN A 15 29.92 -5.72 14.90
CA ASN A 15 29.46 -6.15 13.56
C ASN A 15 28.99 -4.99 12.66
N LEU A 16 29.66 -3.83 12.75
CA LEU A 16 29.34 -2.63 11.96
C LEU A 16 29.32 -2.89 10.46
N ASP A 17 30.18 -3.80 9.98
CA ASP A 17 30.25 -4.22 8.57
C ASP A 17 28.92 -4.77 8.04
N GLU A 18 28.08 -5.35 8.90
CA GLU A 18 26.75 -5.80 8.52
C GLU A 18 25.84 -4.63 8.15
N TYR A 19 26.01 -3.45 8.74
CA TYR A 19 25.11 -2.31 8.54
C TYR A 19 25.62 -1.31 7.50
N LEU A 20 26.88 -1.41 7.08
CA LEU A 20 27.46 -0.54 6.05
C LEU A 20 26.70 -0.56 4.70
N PRO A 21 26.20 -1.70 4.18
CA PRO A 21 25.47 -1.69 2.92
C PRO A 21 24.17 -0.87 2.98
N LEU A 22 23.60 -0.67 4.18
CA LEU A 22 22.41 0.17 4.38
C LEU A 22 22.67 1.65 4.09
N GLN A 23 23.93 2.12 4.03
CA GLN A 23 24.25 3.50 3.64
C GLN A 23 23.68 3.89 2.28
N SER A 24 23.55 2.92 1.36
CA SER A 24 22.99 3.15 0.03
C SER A 24 21.50 3.54 0.05
N ILE A 25 20.77 3.20 1.12
CA ILE A 25 19.35 3.53 1.33
C ILE A 25 19.12 4.49 2.51
N ALA A 26 20.11 4.66 3.39
CA ALA A 26 20.04 5.54 4.54
C ALA A 26 20.00 7.01 4.16
N ASN A 27 19.34 7.82 5.02
CA ASN A 27 19.30 9.27 4.92
C ASN A 27 18.73 9.81 3.59
N LYS A 28 18.08 8.95 2.80
CA LYS A 28 17.37 9.28 1.56
C LYS A 28 15.88 9.34 1.83
N THR A 29 15.20 10.29 1.20
CA THR A 29 13.74 10.35 1.28
C THR A 29 13.12 9.18 0.50
N ILE A 30 11.89 8.81 0.86
CA ILE A 30 11.13 7.81 0.09
C ILE A 30 10.99 8.24 -1.38
N SER A 31 10.79 9.54 -1.62
CA SER A 31 10.72 10.10 -2.96
C SER A 31 12.01 9.89 -3.76
N ASP A 32 13.18 10.06 -3.15
CA ASP A 32 14.47 9.83 -3.79
C ASP A 32 14.70 8.35 -4.12
N LEU A 33 14.22 7.46 -3.25
CA LEU A 33 14.31 6.01 -3.48
C LEU A 33 13.37 5.55 -4.60
N LEU A 34 12.21 6.19 -4.74
CA LEU A 34 11.20 5.88 -5.75
C LEU A 34 11.47 6.54 -7.12
N SER A 35 12.17 7.68 -7.16
CA SER A 35 12.45 8.42 -8.40
C SER A 35 13.46 7.71 -9.30
N ASN A 36 14.33 6.87 -8.72
CA ASN A 36 15.26 6.04 -9.46
C ASN A 36 14.51 4.88 -10.14
N SER A 37 14.28 5.00 -11.45
CA SER A 37 13.52 4.04 -12.27
C SER A 37 14.06 2.61 -12.24
N ASP A 38 15.34 2.45 -11.91
CA ASP A 38 16.02 1.16 -11.83
C ASP A 38 15.73 0.44 -10.50
N ASN A 39 15.23 1.16 -9.49
CA ASN A 39 14.89 0.55 -8.21
C ASN A 39 13.62 -0.30 -8.34
N GLY A 40 13.71 -1.48 -7.77
CA GLY A 40 12.71 -2.49 -7.55
C GLY A 40 11.65 -2.20 -6.49
N LEU A 41 11.73 -1.03 -5.85
CA LEU A 41 11.00 -0.73 -4.62
C LEU A 41 9.53 -0.38 -4.89
N LEU A 42 8.65 -0.89 -4.04
CA LEU A 42 7.27 -0.43 -3.89
C LEU A 42 7.04 -0.01 -2.45
N VAL A 43 6.46 1.16 -2.24
CA VAL A 43 6.07 1.68 -0.93
C VAL A 43 4.57 1.96 -0.98
N TYR A 44 3.76 1.23 -0.21
CA TYR A 44 2.33 1.49 -0.09
C TYR A 44 2.07 2.55 0.99
N PRO A 45 1.25 3.58 0.73
CA PRO A 45 0.46 3.86 -0.49
C PRO A 45 1.22 4.67 -1.57
N HIS A 46 2.38 5.23 -1.24
CA HIS A 46 3.11 6.26 -2.01
C HIS A 46 3.47 5.89 -3.46
N SER A 47 3.72 4.61 -3.75
CA SER A 47 4.01 4.12 -5.11
C SER A 47 2.79 4.03 -6.03
N PHE A 48 1.59 4.10 -5.44
CA PHE A 48 0.32 3.82 -6.11
C PHE A 48 -0.57 5.06 -6.21
N TYR A 49 -0.47 6.00 -5.28
CA TYR A 49 -1.28 7.22 -5.27
C TYR A 49 -0.37 8.45 -5.17
N ARG A 50 -0.76 9.56 -5.81
CA ARG A 50 -0.13 10.85 -5.52
C ARG A 50 -0.49 11.24 -4.09
N CYS A 51 0.49 11.19 -3.20
CA CYS A 51 0.33 11.66 -1.83
C CYS A 51 0.95 13.05 -1.76
N GLU A 52 0.15 14.11 -1.63
CA GLU A 52 0.67 15.48 -1.44
C GLU A 52 1.09 15.75 0.03
N ASP A 53 1.23 14.67 0.82
CA ASP A 53 1.52 14.76 2.25
C ASP A 53 3.02 14.94 2.50
N GLU A 54 3.37 15.52 3.65
CA GLU A 54 4.75 15.65 4.16
C GLU A 54 5.48 14.30 4.26
N THR A 55 4.76 13.19 4.18
CA THR A 55 5.29 11.82 4.21
C THR A 55 6.28 11.53 3.07
N ASP A 56 6.16 12.21 1.94
CA ASP A 56 7.10 12.10 0.81
C ASP A 56 8.52 12.57 1.18
N LYS A 57 8.67 13.34 2.27
CA LYS A 57 9.94 13.81 2.84
C LYS A 57 10.50 12.88 3.92
N GLN A 58 9.77 11.85 4.34
CA GLN A 58 10.25 10.91 5.34
C GLN A 58 11.41 10.07 4.78
N SER A 59 12.43 9.84 5.60
CA SER A 59 13.49 8.89 5.28
C SER A 59 13.08 7.47 5.68
N LEU A 60 13.54 6.49 4.89
CA LEU A 60 13.34 5.07 5.19
C LEU A 60 14.00 4.69 6.52
N LEU A 61 15.26 5.08 6.66
CA LEU A 61 16.08 4.93 7.84
C LEU A 61 17.14 6.03 7.87
N ASN A 62 17.51 6.48 9.06
CA ASN A 62 18.62 7.38 9.26
C ASN A 62 19.80 6.61 9.85
N LEU A 63 20.98 6.77 9.27
CA LEU A 63 22.20 6.12 9.72
C LEU A 63 23.26 7.19 9.97
N GLN A 64 23.74 7.25 11.21
CA GLN A 64 24.84 8.10 11.64
C GLN A 64 26.02 7.20 12.01
N LEU A 65 27.19 7.48 11.45
CA LEU A 65 28.41 6.72 11.70
C LEU A 65 29.38 7.59 12.48
N HIS A 66 29.87 7.06 13.60
CA HIS A 66 30.90 7.67 14.42
C HIS A 66 32.24 7.01 14.13
N TRP A 67 33.22 7.85 13.82
CA TRP A 67 34.56 7.44 13.43
C TRP A 67 35.56 7.94 14.47
N LYS A 68 36.51 7.08 14.83
CA LYS A 68 37.70 7.44 15.57
C LYS A 68 38.89 7.08 14.71
N GLU A 69 39.66 8.08 14.28
CA GLU A 69 40.70 7.93 13.26
C GLU A 69 40.13 7.31 11.97
N ASN A 70 40.69 6.19 11.50
CA ASN A 70 40.24 5.48 10.30
C ASN A 70 39.31 4.29 10.60
N GLN A 71 38.82 4.14 11.83
CA GLN A 71 37.93 3.05 12.23
C GLN A 71 36.55 3.58 12.64
N CYS A 72 35.50 2.97 12.09
CA CYS A 72 34.14 3.21 12.56
C CYS A 72 33.98 2.52 13.92
N THR A 73 33.61 3.27 14.96
CA THR A 73 33.50 2.76 16.33
C THR A 73 32.07 2.55 16.78
N GLU A 74 31.12 3.25 16.15
CA GLU A 74 29.71 3.18 16.51
C GLU A 74 28.84 3.63 15.33
N ALA A 75 27.69 2.99 15.17
CA ALA A 75 26.63 3.41 14.27
C ALA A 75 25.32 3.59 15.03
N ILE A 76 24.66 4.72 14.81
CA ILE A 76 23.31 4.99 15.31
C ILE A 76 22.35 4.88 14.14
N LEU A 77 21.44 3.92 14.23
CA LEU A 77 20.44 3.63 13.22
C LEU A 77 19.04 3.95 13.77
N ASN A 78 18.29 4.80 13.08
CA ASN A 78 16.93 5.17 13.43
C ASN A 78 15.97 4.75 12.31
N THR A 79 14.96 3.95 12.64
CA THR A 79 13.87 3.60 11.73
C THR A 79 12.68 4.53 11.90
N GLY A 80 11.99 4.84 10.80
CA GLY A 80 10.77 5.67 10.79
C GLY A 80 9.48 4.86 10.86
N ASN A 81 8.42 5.40 10.24
CA ASN A 81 7.10 4.77 10.12
C ASN A 81 7.01 3.73 8.98
N ILE A 82 8.13 3.25 8.47
CA ILE A 82 8.16 2.34 7.34
C ILE A 82 8.48 0.93 7.81
N ALA A 83 7.64 -0.03 7.43
CA ALA A 83 7.84 -1.45 7.67
C ALA A 83 7.73 -2.25 6.37
N GLY A 84 8.26 -3.47 6.34
CA GLY A 84 8.27 -4.37 5.19
C GLY A 84 9.66 -4.92 4.91
N PHE A 85 9.89 -5.33 3.68
CA PHE A 85 11.10 -6.02 3.28
C PHE A 85 11.82 -5.29 2.14
N ILE A 86 13.13 -5.21 2.24
CA ILE A 86 14.01 -4.65 1.23
C ILE A 86 15.28 -5.48 1.09
N ASN A 87 15.67 -5.75 -0.14
CA ASN A 87 16.94 -6.35 -0.49
C ASN A 87 17.78 -5.28 -1.17
N VAL A 88 18.99 -5.07 -0.66
CA VAL A 88 19.93 -4.04 -1.10
C VAL A 88 21.28 -4.71 -1.29
N ASN A 89 21.80 -4.73 -2.52
CA ASN A 89 23.13 -5.29 -2.84
C ASN A 89 23.33 -6.72 -2.32
N GLY A 90 22.28 -7.55 -2.38
CA GLY A 90 22.30 -8.93 -1.88
C GLY A 90 22.06 -9.06 -0.36
N GLN A 91 22.01 -7.95 0.38
CA GLN A 91 21.65 -7.94 1.79
C GLN A 91 20.14 -7.74 1.97
N SER A 92 19.51 -8.69 2.66
CA SER A 92 18.09 -8.60 3.02
C SER A 92 17.91 -7.90 4.37
N LEU A 93 17.04 -6.90 4.38
CA LEU A 93 16.58 -6.14 5.55
C LEU A 93 15.05 -6.29 5.65
N SER A 94 14.57 -6.67 6.83
CA SER A 94 13.15 -6.66 7.18
C SER A 94 12.94 -5.67 8.32
N ILE A 95 11.99 -4.75 8.16
CA ILE A 95 11.56 -3.82 9.20
C ILE A 95 10.17 -4.26 9.62
N HIS A 96 10.01 -4.76 10.84
CA HIS A 96 8.73 -5.17 11.39
C HIS A 96 8.09 -4.01 12.17
N SER A 97 6.79 -4.10 12.43
CA SER A 97 6.16 -3.29 13.47
C SER A 97 6.88 -3.54 14.80
N ARG A 98 7.02 -2.50 15.62
CA ARG A 98 7.54 -2.60 17.00
C ARG A 98 6.73 -3.49 17.94
N PHE A 99 5.64 -4.07 17.44
CA PHE A 99 4.76 -5.00 18.14
C PHE A 99 4.99 -6.46 17.72
N ALA A 100 5.91 -6.70 16.79
CA ALA A 100 6.35 -8.04 16.44
C ALA A 100 7.09 -8.68 17.61
N THR A 101 6.71 -9.90 17.95
CA THR A 101 7.37 -10.72 18.97
C THR A 101 8.55 -11.50 18.40
N ASP A 102 9.36 -12.09 19.27
CA ASP A 102 10.55 -12.90 18.92
C ASP A 102 10.25 -14.11 18.01
N THR A 103 8.97 -14.44 17.80
CA THR A 103 8.47 -15.49 16.90
C THR A 103 8.73 -15.23 15.41
N LYS A 104 9.43 -14.14 15.04
CA LYS A 104 9.75 -13.70 13.67
C LYS A 104 8.55 -13.36 12.78
N GLN A 105 7.32 -13.41 13.31
CA GLN A 105 6.11 -13.12 12.56
C GLN A 105 5.46 -11.84 13.07
N ASP A 106 5.35 -10.84 12.20
CA ASP A 106 4.72 -9.57 12.52
C ASP A 106 3.20 -9.64 12.39
N PHE A 107 2.54 -10.27 13.38
CA PHE A 107 1.08 -10.46 13.34
C PHE A 107 0.31 -9.15 13.24
N PHE A 108 0.80 -8.07 13.86
CA PHE A 108 0.10 -6.81 13.86
C PHE A 108 0.08 -6.13 12.49
N LEU A 109 1.22 -6.07 11.80
CA LEU A 109 1.27 -5.53 10.44
C LEU A 109 0.39 -6.35 9.48
N HIS A 110 0.46 -7.68 9.56
CA HIS A 110 -0.38 -8.56 8.76
C HIS A 110 -1.88 -8.32 9.03
N TYR A 111 -2.26 -8.18 10.30
CA TYR A 111 -3.64 -7.94 10.68
C TYR A 111 -4.16 -6.59 10.18
N MET A 112 -3.38 -5.52 10.33
CA MET A 112 -3.72 -4.20 9.79
C MET A 112 -3.89 -4.26 8.28
N LEU A 113 -2.96 -4.90 7.55
CA LEU A 113 -3.05 -5.05 6.11
C LEU A 113 -4.29 -5.84 5.68
N GLN A 114 -4.60 -6.95 6.34
CA GLN A 114 -5.83 -7.72 6.03
C GLN A 114 -7.08 -6.87 6.20
N LYS A 115 -7.17 -6.06 7.26
CA LYS A 115 -8.32 -5.19 7.51
C LYS A 115 -8.43 -4.05 6.51
N VAL A 116 -7.33 -3.33 6.27
CA VAL A 116 -7.26 -2.18 5.36
C VAL A 116 -7.52 -2.59 3.90
N LEU A 117 -7.02 -3.76 3.50
CA LEU A 117 -7.21 -4.29 2.16
C LEU A 117 -8.49 -5.13 2.00
N ARG A 118 -9.28 -5.29 3.08
CA ARG A 118 -10.53 -6.08 3.13
C ARG A 118 -10.35 -7.55 2.74
N ILE A 119 -9.27 -8.15 3.23
CA ILE A 119 -8.88 -9.52 2.94
C ILE A 119 -9.31 -10.42 4.11
N ASN A 120 -10.20 -11.38 3.82
CA ASN A 120 -10.75 -12.33 4.80
C ASN A 120 -9.92 -13.62 4.82
N LEU A 121 -8.65 -13.56 5.24
CA LEU A 121 -7.73 -14.71 5.25
C LEU A 121 -7.36 -15.18 6.67
N VAL A 122 -8.36 -15.37 7.53
CA VAL A 122 -8.19 -15.75 8.95
C VAL A 122 -7.45 -17.10 9.13
N ASN A 123 -7.36 -17.94 8.10
CA ASN A 123 -7.03 -19.36 8.27
C ASN A 123 -5.61 -19.83 7.87
N MET A 124 -4.65 -18.99 7.45
CA MET A 124 -3.46 -19.53 6.74
C MET A 124 -2.08 -18.97 7.10
N LEU A 125 -1.89 -18.25 8.22
CA LEU A 125 -0.53 -17.85 8.64
C LEU A 125 0.33 -18.99 9.23
N HIS A 126 -0.14 -20.25 9.13
CA HIS A 126 0.61 -21.43 9.59
C HIS A 126 1.64 -21.97 8.59
N GLU A 127 1.66 -21.48 7.35
CA GLU A 127 2.64 -21.89 6.34
C GLU A 127 3.39 -20.67 5.80
N THR A 128 4.58 -20.41 6.34
CA THR A 128 5.84 -20.19 5.61
C THR A 128 6.84 -19.41 6.46
N THR A 129 8.02 -20.01 6.62
CA THR A 129 9.16 -19.47 7.36
C THR A 129 10.12 -18.65 6.50
N ASP A 130 9.89 -18.52 5.18
CA ASP A 130 10.85 -17.86 4.27
C ASP A 130 10.27 -16.86 3.24
N GLU A 131 8.94 -16.66 3.13
CA GLU A 131 8.35 -15.82 2.05
C GLU A 131 7.36 -14.72 2.49
N GLN A 132 7.37 -14.30 3.76
CA GLN A 132 6.46 -13.25 4.29
C GLN A 132 6.48 -11.95 3.45
N ALA A 133 7.65 -11.56 2.94
CA ALA A 133 7.82 -10.38 2.08
C ALA A 133 7.05 -10.48 0.75
N PHE A 134 6.96 -11.68 0.19
CA PHE A 134 6.27 -11.92 -1.06
C PHE A 134 4.75 -11.98 -0.85
N ASP A 135 4.30 -12.54 0.26
CA ASP A 135 2.87 -12.55 0.63
C ASP A 135 2.31 -11.14 0.73
N PHE A 136 3.05 -10.19 1.30
CA PHE A 136 2.65 -8.79 1.37
C PHE A 136 2.42 -8.15 -0.01
N LEU A 137 3.25 -8.47 -1.01
CA LEU A 137 3.08 -7.99 -2.37
C LEU A 137 1.77 -8.49 -2.97
N LEU A 138 1.46 -9.78 -2.74
CA LEU A 138 0.25 -10.41 -3.25
C LEU A 138 -1.00 -9.78 -2.64
N LEU A 139 -1.02 -9.47 -1.34
CA LEU A 139 -2.17 -8.87 -0.66
C LEU A 139 -2.67 -7.59 -1.34
N LEU A 140 -1.81 -6.82 -2.00
CA LEU A 140 -2.22 -5.59 -2.71
C LEU A 140 -3.02 -5.88 -4.00
N PHE A 141 -2.92 -7.08 -4.56
CA PHE A 141 -3.44 -7.38 -5.90
C PHE A 141 -4.97 -7.27 -6.01
N PRO A 142 -5.79 -7.88 -5.14
CA PRO A 142 -7.25 -7.76 -5.23
C PRO A 142 -7.74 -6.32 -5.19
N LYS A 143 -7.18 -5.51 -4.28
CA LYS A 143 -7.54 -4.10 -4.14
C LYS A 143 -7.28 -3.32 -5.42
N LEU A 144 -6.06 -3.41 -5.97
CA LEU A 144 -5.70 -2.69 -7.18
C LEU A 144 -6.45 -3.22 -8.42
N LEU A 145 -6.75 -4.51 -8.47
CA LEU A 145 -7.55 -5.11 -9.56
C LEU A 145 -8.96 -4.54 -9.56
N ASN A 146 -9.63 -4.54 -8.41
CA ASN A 146 -10.99 -4.01 -8.28
C ASN A 146 -11.01 -2.51 -8.57
N GLU A 147 -10.08 -1.73 -8.02
CA GLU A 147 -9.96 -0.29 -8.31
C GLU A 147 -9.76 -0.01 -9.81
N ALA A 148 -8.93 -0.80 -10.50
CA ALA A 148 -8.75 -0.68 -11.95
C ALA A 148 -10.04 -0.97 -12.72
N LEU A 149 -10.75 -2.05 -12.37
CA LEU A 149 -11.96 -2.45 -13.09
C LEU A 149 -13.18 -1.57 -12.80
N THR A 150 -13.17 -0.74 -11.75
CA THR A 150 -14.19 0.33 -11.62
C THR A 150 -14.15 1.33 -12.79
N GLN A 151 -13.01 1.46 -13.47
CA GLN A 151 -12.87 2.26 -14.70
C GLN A 151 -13.30 1.47 -15.95
N GLY A 152 -13.75 0.22 -15.80
CA GLY A 152 -14.01 -0.71 -16.89
C GLY A 152 -12.75 -1.38 -17.41
N ILE A 153 -12.92 -2.42 -18.24
CA ILE A 153 -11.80 -3.21 -18.77
C ILE A 153 -10.95 -2.34 -19.71
N TYR A 154 -9.65 -2.27 -19.42
CA TYR A 154 -8.70 -1.54 -20.25
C TYR A 154 -8.78 -2.00 -21.71
N LYS A 155 -8.88 -1.02 -22.61
CA LYS A 155 -8.90 -1.24 -24.06
C LYS A 155 -8.01 -0.24 -24.74
N GLU A 156 -7.41 -0.67 -25.83
CA GLU A 156 -6.60 0.18 -26.68
C GLU A 156 -6.90 -0.10 -28.15
N TYR A 157 -6.55 0.86 -29.00
CA TYR A 157 -6.69 0.69 -30.44
C TYR A 157 -5.61 -0.25 -30.94
N GLN A 158 -6.03 -1.38 -31.48
CA GLN A 158 -5.17 -2.27 -32.25
C GLN A 158 -5.46 -2.11 -33.74
N ARG A 159 -4.39 -2.19 -34.54
CA ARG A 159 -4.51 -2.19 -36.00
C ARG A 159 -4.65 -3.64 -36.46
N ASN A 160 -5.82 -3.97 -36.96
CA ASN A 160 -6.12 -5.29 -37.50
C ASN A 160 -6.18 -5.21 -39.02
N GLU A 161 -5.78 -6.30 -39.66
CA GLU A 161 -5.80 -6.41 -41.11
C GLU A 161 -6.72 -7.56 -41.55
N TYR A 162 -7.70 -7.29 -42.39
CA TYR A 162 -8.73 -8.25 -42.82
C TYR A 162 -8.77 -8.41 -44.34
N ASN A 163 -9.18 -9.59 -44.81
CA ASN A 163 -9.39 -9.86 -46.23
C ASN A 163 -10.73 -10.57 -46.43
N ASP A 164 -11.79 -9.78 -46.49
CA ASP A 164 -13.17 -10.25 -46.62
C ASP A 164 -14.02 -9.26 -47.43
N ALA A 165 -15.30 -9.57 -47.62
CA ALA A 165 -16.23 -8.73 -48.40
C ALA A 165 -16.77 -7.52 -47.62
N ASN A 166 -16.61 -7.48 -46.30
CA ASN A 166 -17.22 -6.50 -45.40
C ASN A 166 -16.22 -5.39 -45.06
N VAL A 167 -15.85 -4.58 -46.06
CA VAL A 167 -14.79 -3.57 -45.91
C VAL A 167 -15.11 -2.56 -44.81
N ARG A 168 -14.15 -2.40 -43.88
CA ARG A 168 -14.19 -1.41 -42.80
C ARG A 168 -12.85 -0.69 -42.72
N GLY A 169 -12.83 0.63 -42.81
CA GLY A 169 -11.57 1.39 -42.72
C GLY A 169 -10.79 1.48 -44.04
N THR A 170 -9.46 1.46 -43.98
CA THR A 170 -8.58 1.82 -45.09
C THR A 170 -8.15 0.59 -45.90
N ILE A 171 -8.40 0.60 -47.22
CA ILE A 171 -7.98 -0.49 -48.12
C ILE A 171 -6.45 -0.55 -48.22
N ASP A 172 -5.89 -1.75 -48.07
CA ASP A 172 -4.46 -2.02 -48.29
C ASP A 172 -4.25 -2.47 -49.74
N ILE A 173 -4.00 -1.50 -50.62
CA ILE A 173 -3.88 -1.74 -52.07
C ILE A 173 -2.78 -2.76 -52.37
N ASN A 174 -1.62 -2.63 -51.71
CA ASN A 174 -0.48 -3.53 -51.93
C ASN A 174 -0.82 -4.97 -51.56
N ARG A 175 -1.48 -5.18 -50.42
CA ARG A 175 -1.90 -6.52 -49.99
C ARG A 175 -3.02 -7.06 -50.85
N HIS A 176 -3.96 -6.20 -51.25
CA HIS A 176 -5.10 -6.59 -52.09
C HIS A 176 -4.64 -7.10 -53.46
N LEU A 177 -3.74 -6.37 -54.13
CA LEU A 177 -3.19 -6.78 -55.43
C LEU A 177 -2.44 -8.13 -55.34
N LYS A 178 -1.74 -8.39 -54.23
CA LYS A 178 -0.99 -9.65 -54.04
C LYS A 178 -1.88 -10.86 -53.77
N THR A 179 -3.03 -10.67 -53.11
CA THR A 179 -3.81 -11.78 -52.54
C THR A 179 -5.14 -12.03 -53.24
N ASN A 180 -5.67 -11.04 -53.97
CA ASN A 180 -6.98 -11.12 -54.59
C ASN A 180 -6.92 -10.81 -56.10
N LEU A 181 -5.82 -11.19 -56.77
CA LEU A 181 -5.75 -11.19 -58.24
C LEU A 181 -5.61 -12.63 -58.78
N PRO A 182 -6.52 -13.10 -59.67
CA PRO A 182 -7.75 -12.42 -60.10
C PRO A 182 -8.76 -12.23 -58.95
N PHE A 183 -9.65 -11.25 -59.08
CA PHE A 183 -10.58 -10.85 -58.02
C PHE A 183 -11.46 -12.00 -57.55
N ASN A 184 -11.46 -12.26 -56.25
CA ASN A 184 -12.12 -13.39 -55.61
C ASN A 184 -13.29 -12.97 -54.69
N GLY A 185 -13.76 -11.72 -54.80
CA GLY A 185 -14.85 -11.19 -53.97
C GLY A 185 -14.42 -10.68 -52.59
N ARG A 186 -13.12 -10.67 -52.25
CA ARG A 186 -12.60 -10.17 -50.97
C ARG A 186 -11.73 -8.93 -51.18
N ILE A 187 -11.73 -8.04 -50.20
CA ILE A 187 -10.92 -6.82 -50.22
C ILE A 187 -9.99 -6.84 -49.01
N ALA A 188 -8.70 -6.57 -49.25
CA ALA A 188 -7.73 -6.51 -48.17
C ALA A 188 -7.72 -5.08 -47.60
N TYR A 189 -8.04 -4.93 -46.32
CA TYR A 189 -8.11 -3.62 -45.67
C TYR A 189 -7.53 -3.68 -44.25
N ARG A 190 -7.30 -2.50 -43.67
CA ARG A 190 -6.82 -2.27 -42.32
C ARG A 190 -7.82 -1.39 -41.57
N THR A 191 -8.13 -1.77 -40.35
CA THR A 191 -9.00 -1.01 -39.45
C THR A 191 -8.37 -0.86 -38.08
N ARG A 192 -8.80 0.17 -37.36
CA ARG A 192 -8.44 0.37 -35.95
C ARG A 192 -9.65 0.01 -35.12
N GLU A 193 -9.50 -1.01 -34.30
CA GLU A 193 -10.57 -1.51 -33.45
C GLU A 193 -10.11 -1.52 -32.01
N PHE A 194 -11.06 -1.32 -31.10
CA PHE A 194 -10.78 -1.47 -29.68
C PHE A 194 -10.59 -2.95 -29.37
N SER A 195 -9.46 -3.28 -28.76
CA SER A 195 -9.21 -4.61 -28.20
C SER A 195 -9.06 -4.55 -26.70
N HIS A 196 -9.82 -5.41 -26.02
CA HIS A 196 -9.62 -5.71 -24.60
C HIS A 196 -8.52 -6.75 -24.38
N ASP A 197 -8.17 -7.53 -25.40
CA ASP A 197 -7.06 -8.48 -25.38
C ASP A 197 -5.79 -7.76 -25.86
N ASN A 198 -5.04 -7.22 -24.91
CA ASN A 198 -3.90 -6.35 -25.15
C ASN A 198 -2.80 -6.59 -24.11
N HIS A 199 -1.66 -5.92 -24.26
CA HIS A 199 -0.50 -6.20 -23.42
C HIS A 199 -0.76 -5.98 -21.93
N VAL A 200 -1.63 -5.01 -21.55
CA VAL A 200 -1.92 -4.70 -20.14
C VAL A 200 -2.83 -5.75 -19.53
N THR A 201 -3.92 -6.12 -20.21
CA THR A 201 -4.87 -7.13 -19.73
C THR A 201 -4.24 -8.52 -19.71
N GLU A 202 -3.40 -8.86 -20.70
CA GLU A 202 -2.57 -10.06 -20.71
C GLU A 202 -1.57 -10.09 -19.55
N LEU A 203 -0.94 -8.96 -19.20
CA LEU A 203 -0.06 -8.89 -18.03
C LEU A 203 -0.83 -9.25 -16.75
N ILE A 204 -2.02 -8.68 -16.57
CA ILE A 204 -2.89 -8.96 -15.42
C ILE A 204 -3.30 -10.45 -15.44
N ARG A 205 -3.67 -11.00 -16.60
CA ARG A 205 -4.00 -12.42 -16.76
C ARG A 205 -2.84 -13.34 -16.39
N HIS A 206 -1.62 -13.04 -16.80
CA HIS A 206 -0.41 -13.77 -16.40
C HIS A 206 -0.17 -13.67 -14.89
N THR A 207 -0.41 -12.51 -14.28
CA THR A 207 -0.32 -12.34 -12.82
C THR A 207 -1.39 -13.17 -12.10
N ILE A 208 -2.63 -13.21 -12.57
CA ILE A 208 -3.70 -14.07 -12.04
C ILE A 208 -3.31 -15.54 -12.10
N ASP A 209 -2.82 -16.02 -13.24
CA ASP A 209 -2.36 -17.41 -13.40
C ASP A 209 -1.22 -17.74 -12.43
N TYR A 210 -0.27 -16.81 -12.27
CA TYR A 210 0.85 -16.98 -11.34
C TYR A 210 0.42 -17.04 -9.88
N ILE A 211 -0.41 -16.10 -9.43
CA ILE A 211 -0.97 -16.07 -8.06
C ILE A 211 -1.79 -17.34 -7.82
N GLY A 212 -2.58 -17.77 -8.80
CA GLY A 212 -3.43 -18.95 -8.71
C GLY A 212 -2.68 -20.29 -8.61
N LYS A 213 -1.35 -20.32 -8.65
CA LYS A 213 -0.56 -21.56 -8.45
C LYS A 213 -0.57 -22.03 -7.01
N THR A 214 -0.62 -21.11 -6.04
CA THR A 214 -0.56 -21.44 -4.60
C THR A 214 -1.96 -21.52 -4.00
N SER A 215 -2.11 -22.26 -2.89
CA SER A 215 -3.37 -22.32 -2.12
C SER A 215 -3.77 -20.93 -1.61
N PHE A 216 -2.81 -20.21 -1.03
CA PHE A 216 -2.96 -18.82 -0.59
C PHE A 216 -3.45 -17.91 -1.71
N GLY A 217 -2.79 -17.94 -2.87
CA GLY A 217 -3.16 -17.08 -3.99
C GLY A 217 -4.52 -17.41 -4.59
N LYS A 218 -4.92 -18.69 -4.64
CA LYS A 218 -6.30 -19.08 -5.04
C LYS A 218 -7.35 -18.50 -4.11
N MET A 219 -7.11 -18.50 -2.80
CA MET A 219 -8.03 -17.90 -1.83
C MET A 219 -8.06 -16.37 -1.99
N LEU A 220 -6.91 -15.74 -2.18
CA LEU A 220 -6.80 -14.31 -2.41
C LEU A 220 -7.58 -13.85 -3.67
N LEU A 221 -7.49 -14.60 -4.77
CA LEU A 221 -8.25 -14.33 -6.01
C LEU A 221 -9.77 -14.60 -5.87
N LYS A 222 -10.19 -15.23 -4.77
CA LYS A 222 -11.58 -15.52 -4.41
C LYS A 222 -11.97 -14.88 -3.07
N ASN A 223 -11.24 -13.85 -2.65
CA ASN A 223 -11.37 -13.24 -1.32
C ASN A 223 -12.80 -12.73 -1.04
N ASP A 224 -13.43 -12.17 -2.08
CA ASP A 224 -14.77 -11.62 -2.06
C ASP A 224 -15.41 -11.72 -3.45
N ALA A 225 -16.72 -11.46 -3.54
CA ALA A 225 -17.49 -11.59 -4.76
C ALA A 225 -17.04 -10.62 -5.87
N ASP A 226 -16.62 -9.41 -5.49
CA ASP A 226 -16.16 -8.40 -6.45
C ASP A 226 -14.83 -8.83 -7.06
N THR A 227 -13.87 -9.26 -6.23
CA THR A 227 -12.58 -9.79 -6.68
C THR A 227 -12.76 -11.01 -7.59
N HIS A 228 -13.64 -11.95 -7.23
CA HIS A 228 -13.91 -13.11 -8.06
C HIS A 228 -14.47 -12.73 -9.45
N THR A 229 -15.40 -11.76 -9.47
CA THR A 229 -15.99 -11.23 -10.71
C THR A 229 -14.94 -10.52 -11.56
N SER A 230 -14.13 -9.67 -10.93
CA SER A 230 -13.02 -8.96 -11.56
C SER A 230 -12.02 -9.92 -12.22
N VAL A 231 -11.64 -10.99 -11.52
CA VAL A 231 -10.77 -12.04 -12.07
C VAL A 231 -11.43 -12.69 -13.29
N ALA A 232 -12.70 -13.08 -13.20
CA ALA A 232 -13.43 -13.69 -14.31
C ALA A 232 -13.53 -12.77 -15.54
N GLN A 233 -13.73 -11.46 -15.34
CA GLN A 233 -13.78 -10.47 -16.41
C GLN A 233 -12.45 -10.37 -17.17
N ILE A 234 -11.31 -10.37 -16.46
CA ILE A 234 -10.00 -10.38 -17.11
C ILE A 234 -9.82 -11.66 -17.93
N ILE A 235 -10.12 -12.83 -17.35
CA ILE A 235 -9.99 -14.12 -18.03
C ILE A 235 -10.83 -14.16 -19.31
N HIS A 236 -12.06 -13.67 -19.26
CA HIS A 236 -12.95 -13.61 -20.43
C HIS A 236 -12.45 -12.63 -21.50
N SER A 237 -11.77 -11.56 -21.09
CA SER A 237 -11.28 -10.50 -21.99
C SER A 237 -9.93 -10.80 -22.64
N THR A 238 -9.28 -11.90 -22.24
CA THR A 238 -7.97 -12.36 -22.75
C THR A 238 -8.09 -13.77 -23.34
N PRO A 239 -8.88 -13.98 -24.42
CA PRO A 239 -9.09 -15.30 -25.01
C PRO A 239 -7.82 -15.86 -25.68
N HIS A 240 -6.86 -15.02 -26.10
CA HIS A 240 -5.62 -15.47 -26.74
C HIS A 240 -4.48 -15.77 -25.76
N TYR A 241 -4.79 -15.77 -24.45
CA TYR A 241 -3.81 -16.02 -23.41
C TYR A 241 -2.98 -17.28 -23.68
N ASN A 242 -1.66 -17.10 -23.65
CA ASN A 242 -0.71 -18.21 -23.74
C ASN A 242 0.38 -18.05 -22.67
N ARG A 243 0.44 -19.02 -21.76
CA ARG A 243 1.42 -19.06 -20.66
C ARG A 243 2.88 -18.89 -21.12
N GLN A 244 3.23 -19.37 -22.31
CA GLN A 244 4.59 -19.28 -22.87
C GLN A 244 4.97 -17.85 -23.28
N GLU A 245 4.00 -16.95 -23.52
CA GLU A 245 4.25 -15.57 -23.92
C GLU A 245 4.60 -14.64 -22.75
N ARG A 246 4.63 -15.13 -21.50
CA ARG A 246 4.85 -14.32 -20.29
C ARG A 246 6.00 -13.33 -20.42
N GLU A 247 7.14 -13.78 -20.92
CA GLU A 247 8.35 -12.95 -21.06
C GLU A 247 8.17 -11.82 -22.07
N LYS A 248 7.49 -12.10 -23.18
CA LYS A 248 7.14 -11.11 -24.20
C LYS A 248 6.18 -10.07 -23.62
N ILE A 249 5.16 -10.50 -22.89
CA ILE A 249 4.19 -9.61 -22.25
C ILE A 249 4.84 -8.74 -21.16
N VAL A 250 5.69 -9.32 -20.31
CA VAL A 250 6.42 -8.56 -19.26
C VAL A 250 7.35 -7.51 -19.88
N LYS A 251 7.99 -7.80 -21.01
CA LYS A 251 8.81 -6.83 -21.75
C LYS A 251 7.95 -5.72 -22.37
N ALA A 252 6.82 -6.07 -22.98
CA ALA A 252 5.90 -5.10 -23.57
C ALA A 252 5.34 -4.09 -22.54
N ASN A 253 5.24 -4.50 -21.28
CA ASN A 253 4.74 -3.67 -20.18
C ASN A 253 5.81 -2.92 -19.38
N LEU A 254 7.09 -2.98 -19.79
CA LEU A 254 8.16 -2.20 -19.13
C LEU A 254 7.84 -0.71 -19.08
N LYS A 255 7.17 -0.20 -20.13
CA LYS A 255 6.66 1.16 -20.16
C LYS A 255 5.29 1.19 -19.51
N VAL A 256 5.22 1.92 -18.40
CA VAL A 256 3.97 2.13 -17.67
C VAL A 256 3.01 2.95 -18.54
N ILE A 257 1.75 2.52 -18.58
CA ILE A 257 0.73 3.25 -19.32
C ILE A 257 0.39 4.57 -18.63
N THR A 258 0.07 5.58 -19.42
CA THR A 258 -0.45 6.87 -18.97
C THR A 258 -1.72 7.18 -19.73
N HIS A 259 -2.88 6.96 -19.09
CA HIS A 259 -4.17 7.19 -19.70
C HIS A 259 -5.06 8.04 -18.79
N PRO A 260 -5.71 9.12 -19.28
CA PRO A 260 -6.55 9.98 -18.45
C PRO A 260 -7.70 9.24 -17.76
N TYR A 261 -8.31 8.28 -18.47
CA TYR A 261 -9.46 7.52 -17.99
C TYR A 261 -9.09 6.22 -17.27
N TYR A 262 -7.96 5.60 -17.62
CA TYR A 262 -7.52 4.31 -17.06
C TYR A 262 -6.38 4.49 -16.06
N SER A 263 -6.46 5.55 -15.25
CA SER A 263 -5.41 5.93 -14.31
C SER A 263 -5.14 4.88 -13.23
N SER A 264 -6.16 4.09 -12.83
CA SER A 264 -6.04 3.05 -11.81
C SER A 264 -5.33 1.79 -12.32
N TYR A 265 -5.19 1.63 -13.63
CA TYR A 265 -4.41 0.52 -14.21
C TYR A 265 -2.90 0.71 -14.05
N THR A 266 -2.41 1.94 -13.94
CA THR A 266 -0.98 2.24 -13.75
C THR A 266 -0.44 1.61 -12.44
N PRO A 267 -1.05 1.82 -11.26
CA PRO A 267 -0.74 1.10 -10.03
C PRO A 267 -0.72 -0.42 -10.18
N LEU A 268 -1.77 -0.99 -10.78
CA LEU A 268 -1.92 -2.43 -10.97
C LEU A 268 -0.82 -3.00 -11.89
N GLN A 269 -0.52 -2.32 -13.00
CA GLN A 269 0.52 -2.73 -13.93
C GLN A 269 1.90 -2.80 -13.25
N LYS A 270 2.24 -1.78 -12.43
CA LYS A 270 3.48 -1.78 -11.64
C LYS A 270 3.52 -2.97 -10.69
N LEU A 271 2.43 -3.24 -9.98
CA LEU A 271 2.34 -4.39 -9.08
C LEU A 271 2.53 -5.72 -9.83
N CYS A 272 1.82 -5.92 -10.93
CA CYS A 272 1.90 -7.12 -11.77
C CYS A 272 3.33 -7.38 -12.27
N LEU A 273 4.04 -6.34 -12.72
CA LEU A 273 5.44 -6.46 -13.14
C LEU A 273 6.35 -6.91 -12.01
N ARG A 274 6.14 -6.41 -10.78
CA ARG A 274 6.94 -6.81 -9.62
C ARG A 274 6.67 -8.25 -9.24
N ILE A 275 5.40 -8.65 -9.18
CA ILE A 275 4.98 -10.02 -8.87
C ILE A 275 5.60 -11.00 -9.87
N LEU A 276 5.49 -10.73 -11.18
CA LEU A 276 5.98 -11.64 -12.22
C LEU A 276 7.52 -11.66 -12.37
N ARG A 277 8.21 -10.61 -11.92
CA ARG A 277 9.69 -10.56 -11.92
C ARG A 277 10.32 -11.12 -10.66
N HIS A 278 9.55 -11.28 -9.58
CA HIS A 278 10.04 -11.84 -8.32
C HIS A 278 10.67 -13.23 -8.50
N GLU A 279 10.10 -14.11 -9.34
CA GLU A 279 10.68 -15.42 -9.66
C GLU A 279 12.10 -15.31 -10.27
N LYS A 280 12.39 -14.30 -11.09
CA LYS A 280 13.71 -14.15 -11.73
C LYS A 280 14.79 -13.70 -10.77
N ASN A 281 14.43 -12.82 -9.84
CA ASN A 281 15.35 -12.30 -8.85
C ASN A 281 15.78 -13.36 -7.81
N LYS A 282 15.03 -14.47 -7.68
CA LYS A 282 15.44 -15.63 -6.86
C LYS A 282 16.57 -16.46 -7.48
N TYR A 283 16.79 -16.38 -8.81
CA TYR A 283 17.72 -17.24 -9.54
C TYR A 283 18.73 -16.49 -10.44
N GLY A 284 18.75 -15.14 -10.39
CA GLY A 284 19.57 -14.27 -11.25
C GLY A 284 20.61 -13.45 -10.47
N ALA A 285 21.75 -13.20 -11.12
CA ALA A 285 23.01 -12.64 -10.62
C ALA A 285 22.92 -11.38 -9.72
N LYS A 286 24.03 -11.14 -8.99
CA LYS A 286 24.38 -9.89 -8.28
C LYS A 286 24.00 -8.67 -9.12
N ASP A 287 22.79 -8.17 -8.92
CA ASP A 287 22.36 -6.88 -9.41
C ASP A 287 22.47 -5.95 -8.19
N ASP A 288 23.25 -4.88 -8.31
CA ASP A 288 23.42 -3.80 -7.32
C ASP A 288 22.13 -2.97 -7.15
N LYS A 289 20.98 -3.64 -7.04
CA LYS A 289 19.64 -3.07 -7.18
C LYS A 289 18.84 -3.25 -5.91
N ILE A 290 18.11 -2.21 -5.56
CA ILE A 290 17.19 -2.19 -4.42
C ILE A 290 15.88 -2.86 -4.85
N HIS A 291 15.46 -3.95 -4.21
CA HIS A 291 14.16 -4.59 -4.46
C HIS A 291 13.40 -4.76 -3.15
N GLY A 292 12.10 -4.43 -3.12
CA GLY A 292 11.37 -4.56 -1.86
C GLY A 292 9.93 -4.10 -1.92
N VAL A 293 9.21 -4.42 -0.85
CA VAL A 293 7.86 -3.96 -0.58
C VAL A 293 7.83 -3.40 0.82
N LEU A 294 7.44 -2.13 0.91
CA LEU A 294 7.39 -1.37 2.13
C LEU A 294 5.99 -0.77 2.31
N PHE A 295 5.67 -0.44 3.54
CA PHE A 295 4.39 0.08 3.97
C PHE A 295 4.60 1.24 4.93
N ASP A 296 3.89 2.32 4.69
CA ASP A 296 3.71 3.37 5.68
C ASP A 296 2.76 2.87 6.78
N VAL A 297 3.33 2.51 7.91
CA VAL A 297 2.60 1.96 9.05
C VAL A 297 1.75 3.01 9.74
N SER A 298 2.15 4.29 9.71
CA SER A 298 1.33 5.37 10.25
C SER A 298 0.05 5.53 9.44
N TYR A 299 0.16 5.49 8.11
CA TYR A 299 -1.00 5.48 7.23
C TYR A 299 -1.85 4.21 7.42
N LEU A 300 -1.24 3.03 7.50
CA LEU A 300 -1.98 1.79 7.75
C LEU A 300 -2.73 1.82 9.08
N TRP A 301 -2.16 2.42 10.12
CA TRP A 301 -2.80 2.58 11.42
C TRP A 301 -4.07 3.44 11.34
N GLU A 302 -4.00 4.56 10.64
CA GLU A 302 -5.14 5.44 10.38
C GLU A 302 -6.25 4.70 9.62
N GLU A 303 -5.94 4.09 8.48
CA GLU A 303 -6.92 3.35 7.68
C GLU A 303 -7.48 2.12 8.42
N TYR A 304 -6.67 1.46 9.24
CA TYR A 304 -7.11 0.36 10.10
C TYR A 304 -8.17 0.85 11.10
N LEU A 305 -7.91 1.96 11.79
CA LEU A 305 -8.90 2.59 12.67
C LEU A 305 -10.15 3.03 11.90
N ALA A 306 -10.01 3.50 10.64
CA ALA A 306 -11.16 3.83 9.81
C ALA A 306 -12.12 2.63 9.62
N THR A 307 -11.60 1.40 9.53
CA THR A 307 -12.44 0.18 9.43
C THR A 307 -13.31 -0.08 10.67
N ILE A 308 -12.92 0.50 11.82
CA ILE A 308 -13.59 0.36 13.11
C ILE A 308 -14.50 1.57 13.37
N LEU A 309 -13.92 2.77 13.31
CA LEU A 309 -14.59 4.03 13.67
C LEU A 309 -15.69 4.43 12.70
N SER A 310 -15.57 4.10 11.40
CA SER A 310 -16.62 4.40 10.41
C SER A 310 -17.94 3.72 10.76
N LYS A 311 -17.90 2.52 11.38
CA LYS A 311 -19.10 1.79 11.84
C LYS A 311 -19.81 2.52 12.98
N GLN A 312 -19.11 3.39 13.69
CA GLN A 312 -19.65 4.23 14.77
C GLN A 312 -20.10 5.62 14.29
N GLY A 313 -20.11 5.85 12.97
CA GLY A 313 -20.53 7.12 12.37
C GLY A 313 -19.46 8.21 12.34
N PHE A 314 -18.19 7.90 12.59
CA PHE A 314 -17.10 8.84 12.31
C PHE A 314 -16.97 9.05 10.81
N LYS A 315 -16.83 10.31 10.41
CA LYS A 315 -16.41 10.72 9.07
C LYS A 315 -14.89 10.68 9.02
N HIS A 316 -14.36 10.16 7.91
CA HIS A 316 -12.92 10.05 7.64
C HIS A 316 -12.58 10.86 6.38
N PRO A 317 -12.26 12.15 6.51
CA PRO A 317 -11.73 12.97 5.42
C PRO A 317 -10.53 12.33 4.74
N ASN A 318 -10.40 12.56 3.45
CA ASN A 318 -9.31 12.01 2.67
C ASN A 318 -8.57 13.14 1.96
N ASN A 319 -7.42 13.51 2.53
CA ASN A 319 -6.50 14.51 1.99
C ASN A 319 -6.03 14.15 0.57
N LYS A 320 -5.68 12.89 0.32
CA LYS A 320 -5.18 12.39 -0.97
C LYS A 320 -6.19 12.53 -2.12
N ARG A 321 -7.48 12.44 -1.81
CA ARG A 321 -8.57 12.64 -2.77
C ARG A 321 -9.16 14.06 -2.72
N GLY A 322 -8.70 14.90 -1.80
CA GLY A 322 -9.22 16.25 -1.60
C GLY A 322 -10.66 16.31 -1.08
N THR A 323 -11.15 15.23 -0.47
CA THR A 323 -12.55 15.08 -0.07
C THR A 323 -12.72 15.22 1.44
N GLY A 324 -13.80 15.89 1.87
CA GLY A 324 -14.17 15.98 3.29
C GLY A 324 -13.36 16.99 4.11
N ARG A 325 -12.59 17.88 3.47
CA ARG A 325 -11.87 18.97 4.16
C ARG A 325 -12.81 19.90 4.91
N ILE A 326 -12.28 20.44 6.00
CA ILE A 326 -12.85 21.55 6.75
C ILE A 326 -12.02 22.82 6.47
N TYR A 327 -12.63 24.00 6.56
CA TYR A 327 -11.96 25.28 6.31
C TYR A 327 -11.95 26.11 7.57
N LEU A 328 -10.81 26.68 7.98
CA LEU A 328 -10.70 27.44 9.23
C LEU A 328 -11.32 28.85 9.15
N ALA A 329 -11.42 29.43 7.95
CA ALA A 329 -11.95 30.80 7.79
C ALA A 329 -12.86 30.94 6.57
N LEU A 330 -13.71 31.97 6.59
CA LEU A 330 -14.56 32.37 5.46
C LEU A 330 -13.80 33.31 4.49
N PRO A 331 -14.06 33.24 3.17
CA PRO A 331 -14.79 32.18 2.47
C PRO A 331 -13.86 31.00 2.14
N ASN A 332 -14.10 29.84 2.76
CA ASN A 332 -13.39 28.57 2.51
C ASN A 332 -11.85 28.70 2.37
N GLN A 333 -11.22 29.39 3.33
CA GLN A 333 -9.77 29.54 3.41
C GLN A 333 -9.16 28.58 4.44
N PHE A 334 -7.89 28.23 4.24
CA PHE A 334 -7.10 27.37 5.11
C PHE A 334 -7.72 25.97 5.31
N PRO A 335 -7.71 25.12 4.28
CA PRO A 335 -8.25 23.77 4.38
C PRO A 335 -7.45 22.92 5.38
N ARG A 336 -8.16 22.02 6.06
CA ARG A 336 -7.62 21.02 6.97
C ARG A 336 -8.34 19.68 6.79
N TYR A 337 -7.64 18.61 7.11
CA TYR A 337 -8.15 17.25 7.09
C TYR A 337 -7.92 16.66 8.49
N PRO A 338 -8.92 16.67 9.37
CA PRO A 338 -8.87 15.84 10.58
C PRO A 338 -8.97 14.37 10.16
N ASP A 339 -8.25 13.47 10.83
CA ASP A 339 -8.31 12.04 10.51
C ASP A 339 -9.73 11.52 10.70
N PHE A 340 -10.35 11.80 11.85
CA PHE A 340 -11.72 11.40 12.16
C PHE A 340 -12.48 12.48 12.91
N TYR A 341 -13.75 12.65 12.57
CA TYR A 341 -14.67 13.43 13.40
C TYR A 341 -16.09 12.87 13.35
N ARG A 342 -16.83 13.03 14.44
CA ARG A 342 -18.22 12.62 14.57
C ARG A 342 -19.02 13.78 15.14
N GLU A 343 -19.99 14.25 14.37
CA GLU A 343 -20.90 15.33 14.80
C GLU A 343 -21.74 14.88 16.01
N LYS A 344 -22.21 13.62 15.99
CA LYS A 344 -22.88 13.02 17.14
C LYS A 344 -21.88 12.82 18.29
N GLY A 345 -22.11 13.49 19.40
CA GLY A 345 -21.20 13.48 20.56
C GLY A 345 -20.01 14.44 20.43
N SER A 346 -19.91 15.19 19.33
CA SER A 346 -18.93 16.29 19.20
C SER A 346 -17.49 15.83 19.43
N VAL A 347 -17.06 14.79 18.72
CA VAL A 347 -15.78 14.12 18.94
C VAL A 347 -14.87 14.21 17.73
N ILE A 348 -13.59 14.48 17.99
CA ILE A 348 -12.51 14.45 17.01
C ILE A 348 -11.54 13.39 17.47
N ALA A 349 -11.19 12.47 16.57
CA ALA A 349 -10.21 11.44 16.85
C ALA A 349 -9.07 11.54 15.83
N ASP A 350 -7.86 11.36 16.34
CA ASP A 350 -6.63 11.53 15.58
C ASP A 350 -5.73 10.31 15.82
N ALA A 351 -5.31 9.68 14.73
CA ALA A 351 -4.57 8.44 14.74
C ALA A 351 -3.07 8.72 14.83
N LYS A 352 -2.46 8.45 15.99
CA LYS A 352 -1.02 8.65 16.18
C LYS A 352 -0.29 7.33 16.34
N TYR A 353 0.40 6.89 15.28
CA TYR A 353 1.29 5.73 15.33
C TYR A 353 2.65 6.06 16.01
N LYS A 354 2.60 6.58 17.24
CA LYS A 354 3.78 7.02 18.00
C LYS A 354 3.76 6.40 19.40
N ARG A 355 4.88 6.44 20.14
CA ARG A 355 4.89 6.03 21.57
C ARG A 355 4.27 7.11 22.46
N ASN A 356 4.48 8.38 22.08
CA ASN A 356 3.93 9.56 22.73
C ASN A 356 3.53 10.57 21.64
N ILE A 357 2.56 11.43 21.94
CA ILE A 357 2.21 12.58 21.09
C ILE A 357 3.22 13.71 21.28
N ASP A 358 3.36 14.56 20.27
CA ASP A 358 3.99 15.86 20.40
C ASP A 358 3.07 16.81 21.17
N THR A 359 3.45 17.13 22.41
CA THR A 359 2.64 17.97 23.31
C THR A 359 2.43 19.39 22.81
N ARG A 360 3.19 19.84 21.79
CA ARG A 360 3.02 21.14 21.15
C ARG A 360 2.24 20.98 19.86
N ASP A 361 2.79 20.31 18.88
CA ASP A 361 2.24 20.35 17.52
C ASP A 361 0.99 19.48 17.37
N ASP A 362 1.00 18.25 17.90
CA ASP A 362 -0.17 17.36 17.86
C ASP A 362 -1.33 17.96 18.69
N VAL A 363 -1.01 18.57 19.83
CA VAL A 363 -2.00 19.26 20.68
C VAL A 363 -2.56 20.51 20.00
N ASN A 364 -1.72 21.39 19.45
CA ASN A 364 -2.16 22.59 18.75
C ASN A 364 -3.06 22.26 17.54
N GLN A 365 -2.72 21.20 16.81
CA GLN A 365 -3.55 20.66 15.74
C GLN A 365 -4.93 20.23 16.26
N MET A 366 -4.97 19.43 17.33
CA MET A 366 -6.22 18.97 17.93
C MET A 366 -7.07 20.14 18.44
N ILE A 367 -6.48 21.12 19.14
CA ILE A 367 -7.18 22.33 19.61
C ILE A 367 -7.79 23.10 18.43
N THR A 368 -7.06 23.22 17.32
CA THR A 368 -7.58 23.87 16.10
C THR A 368 -8.84 23.17 15.60
N TYR A 369 -8.83 21.83 15.57
CA TYR A 369 -9.98 21.06 15.12
C TYR A 369 -11.15 21.17 16.11
N LEU A 370 -10.89 21.07 17.41
CA LEU A 370 -11.90 21.22 18.46
C LEU A 370 -12.61 22.57 18.36
N TYR A 371 -11.84 23.65 18.26
CA TYR A 371 -12.38 24.99 18.09
C TYR A 371 -13.22 25.10 16.81
N ARG A 372 -12.67 24.61 15.69
CA ARG A 372 -13.34 24.75 14.39
C ARG A 372 -14.67 24.02 14.32
N LEU A 373 -14.71 22.79 14.85
CA LEU A 373 -15.89 21.93 14.81
C LEU A 373 -16.79 22.08 16.04
N LYS A 374 -16.43 22.98 16.98
CA LYS A 374 -17.11 23.15 18.28
C LYS A 374 -17.25 21.81 19.01
N ALA A 375 -16.21 20.98 18.91
CA ALA A 375 -16.18 19.66 19.49
C ALA A 375 -15.81 19.72 20.98
N GLN A 376 -16.33 18.79 21.76
CA GLN A 376 -16.10 18.70 23.22
C GLN A 376 -15.01 17.69 23.55
N LYS A 377 -14.64 16.80 22.63
CA LYS A 377 -13.69 15.74 22.94
C LYS A 377 -12.70 15.53 21.81
N GLY A 378 -11.42 15.68 22.14
CA GLY A 378 -10.30 15.42 21.24
C GLY A 378 -9.57 14.17 21.71
N VAL A 379 -9.52 13.12 20.88
CA VAL A 379 -8.94 11.84 21.27
C VAL A 379 -7.74 11.51 20.38
N PHE A 380 -6.58 11.33 21.00
CA PHE A 380 -5.44 10.71 20.34
C PHE A 380 -5.51 9.20 20.54
N ILE A 381 -5.51 8.43 19.45
CA ILE A 381 -5.55 6.97 19.49
C ILE A 381 -4.14 6.44 19.17
N LEU A 382 -3.48 5.89 20.19
CA LEU A 382 -2.11 5.39 20.10
C LEU A 382 -2.07 3.87 20.30
N PRO A 383 -1.38 3.10 19.43
CA PRO A 383 -1.17 1.68 19.69
C PRO A 383 -0.11 1.47 20.78
N THR A 384 -0.37 0.54 21.69
CA THR A 384 0.52 0.21 22.81
C THR A 384 0.56 -1.30 23.06
N ASN A 385 1.67 -1.79 23.60
CA ASN A 385 1.79 -3.14 24.15
C ASN A 385 1.66 -3.17 25.68
N LYS A 386 1.45 -2.02 26.32
CA LYS A 386 1.29 -1.92 27.77
C LYS A 386 -0.18 -1.83 28.12
N VAL A 387 -0.60 -2.49 29.20
CA VAL A 387 -1.95 -2.36 29.73
C VAL A 387 -2.11 -0.97 30.34
N ARG A 388 -2.52 -0.01 29.50
CA ARG A 388 -2.88 1.37 29.86
C ARG A 388 -4.23 1.65 29.22
N THR A 389 -5.13 2.32 29.93
CA THR A 389 -6.50 2.51 29.44
C THR A 389 -6.68 3.88 28.79
N LYS A 390 -6.55 4.96 29.57
CA LYS A 390 -6.73 6.33 29.07
C LYS A 390 -6.08 7.36 29.98
N GLU A 391 -5.66 8.48 29.41
CA GLU A 391 -5.32 9.72 30.12
C GLU A 391 -6.30 10.81 29.68
N ARG A 392 -6.72 11.69 30.60
CA ARG A 392 -7.64 12.79 30.33
C ARG A 392 -7.10 14.11 30.84
N TYR A 393 -7.36 15.16 30.09
CA TYR A 393 -6.92 16.52 30.38
C TYR A 393 -8.03 17.51 30.03
N HIS A 394 -8.54 18.23 31.03
CA HIS A 394 -9.52 19.28 30.81
C HIS A 394 -8.85 20.52 30.20
N LEU A 395 -9.53 21.14 29.26
CA LEU A 395 -9.04 22.33 28.57
C LEU A 395 -9.43 23.61 29.32
N TYR A 396 -8.55 24.59 29.31
CA TYR A 396 -8.79 25.93 29.86
C TYR A 396 -9.48 26.86 28.83
N GLY A 397 -10.01 27.99 29.30
CA GLY A 397 -10.58 29.04 28.46
C GLY A 397 -11.87 28.60 27.77
N TYR A 398 -11.98 28.79 26.45
CA TYR A 398 -13.12 28.29 25.67
C TYR A 398 -13.38 26.78 25.87
N GLY A 399 -12.32 26.01 26.15
CA GLY A 399 -12.46 24.60 26.46
C GLY A 399 -13.19 24.37 27.78
N GLU A 400 -12.93 25.17 28.81
CA GLU A 400 -13.57 25.06 30.12
C GLU A 400 -15.07 25.40 30.02
N GLU A 401 -15.41 26.48 29.30
CA GLU A 401 -16.79 26.88 29.02
C GLU A 401 -17.58 25.81 28.25
N ALA A 402 -16.92 25.10 27.34
CA ALA A 402 -17.51 24.04 26.53
C ALA A 402 -17.47 22.65 27.20
N ASN A 403 -16.90 22.54 28.40
CA ASN A 403 -16.55 21.28 29.08
C ASN A 403 -15.76 20.32 28.16
N ALA A 404 -14.77 20.88 27.46
CA ALA A 404 -13.97 20.16 26.48
C ALA A 404 -12.75 19.47 27.11
N GLU A 405 -12.44 18.27 26.64
CA GLU A 405 -11.29 17.48 27.11
C GLU A 405 -10.44 16.93 25.97
N LEU A 406 -9.14 16.76 26.27
CA LEU A 406 -8.23 15.93 25.50
C LEU A 406 -8.08 14.57 26.18
N GLN A 407 -8.16 13.50 25.39
CA GLN A 407 -7.95 12.14 25.85
C GLN A 407 -6.82 11.48 25.05
N LYS A 408 -5.91 10.79 25.73
CA LYS A 408 -5.07 9.78 25.09
C LYS A 408 -5.71 8.42 25.31
N TYR A 409 -6.13 7.77 24.24
CA TYR A 409 -6.62 6.41 24.24
C TYR A 409 -5.51 5.46 23.79
N PHE A 410 -5.18 4.49 24.63
CA PHE A 410 -4.14 3.52 24.34
C PHE A 410 -4.78 2.22 23.81
N PHE A 411 -4.68 2.00 22.51
CA PHE A 411 -5.17 0.79 21.85
C PHE A 411 -4.19 -0.36 22.11
N LEU A 412 -4.64 -1.37 22.85
CA LEU A 412 -3.80 -2.50 23.22
C LEU A 412 -3.58 -3.45 22.03
N VAL A 413 -2.32 -3.63 21.66
CA VAL A 413 -1.83 -4.64 20.71
C VAL A 413 -1.33 -5.84 21.53
N PRO A 414 -1.94 -7.03 21.40
CA PRO A 414 -1.52 -8.23 22.14
C PRO A 414 -0.07 -8.61 21.84
N GLN A 415 0.67 -9.10 22.83
CA GLN A 415 2.06 -9.56 22.66
C GLN A 415 2.21 -11.05 23.01
N ASP A 416 1.58 -11.53 24.08
CA ASP A 416 1.73 -12.92 24.55
C ASP A 416 0.85 -13.90 23.76
N VAL A 417 1.10 -14.00 22.45
CA VAL A 417 0.35 -14.85 21.51
C VAL A 417 1.28 -15.69 20.65
N THR A 418 0.92 -16.95 20.45
CA THR A 418 1.75 -17.93 19.73
C THR A 418 1.38 -18.09 18.26
N ASP A 419 0.17 -17.68 17.89
CA ASP A 419 -0.36 -17.86 16.54
C ASP A 419 -1.28 -16.71 16.14
N PHE A 420 -1.43 -16.52 14.83
CA PHE A 420 -2.21 -15.43 14.27
C PHE A 420 -3.70 -15.49 14.60
N LYS A 421 -4.29 -16.69 14.72
CA LYS A 421 -5.71 -16.82 15.00
C LYS A 421 -6.02 -16.35 16.42
N THR A 422 -5.15 -16.70 17.37
CA THR A 422 -5.20 -16.19 18.74
C THR A 422 -4.96 -14.68 18.77
N PHE A 423 -3.95 -14.17 18.05
CA PHE A 423 -3.72 -12.73 17.91
C PHE A 423 -4.97 -12.00 17.40
N ALA A 424 -5.57 -12.48 16.31
CA ALA A 424 -6.76 -11.91 15.69
C ALA A 424 -7.96 -11.87 16.64
N LYS A 425 -8.12 -12.91 17.46
CA LYS A 425 -9.15 -12.95 18.50
C LYS A 425 -8.88 -11.95 19.62
N GLU A 426 -7.65 -11.85 20.11
CA GLU A 426 -7.31 -10.94 21.21
C GLU A 426 -7.38 -9.48 20.79
N ILE A 427 -6.84 -9.12 19.63
CA ILE A 427 -6.92 -7.74 19.13
C ILE A 427 -8.37 -7.31 18.83
N SER A 428 -9.26 -8.24 18.45
CA SER A 428 -10.69 -7.94 18.27
C SER A 428 -11.36 -7.46 19.56
N LYS A 429 -10.86 -7.86 20.74
CA LYS A 429 -11.34 -7.31 22.02
C LYS A 429 -10.97 -5.84 22.14
N SER A 430 -9.78 -5.44 21.69
CA SER A 430 -9.37 -4.03 21.63
C SER A 430 -10.21 -3.24 20.62
N GLU A 431 -10.52 -3.84 19.46
CA GLU A 431 -11.44 -3.26 18.46
C GLU A 431 -12.84 -3.02 19.05
N ASN A 432 -13.40 -4.02 19.75
CA ASN A 432 -14.71 -3.91 20.39
C ASN A 432 -14.68 -2.88 21.52
N LYS A 433 -13.61 -2.84 22.32
CA LYS A 433 -13.48 -1.88 23.41
C LYS A 433 -13.45 -0.44 22.92
N ILE A 434 -12.73 -0.14 21.83
CA ILE A 434 -12.80 1.20 21.22
C ILE A 434 -14.14 1.43 20.50
N GLY A 435 -14.79 0.34 20.07
CA GLY A 435 -16.19 0.25 19.62
C GLY A 435 -17.23 0.74 20.61
N GLU A 436 -17.11 0.23 21.84
CA GLU A 436 -18.05 0.38 22.95
C GLU A 436 -17.76 1.59 23.82
N THR A 437 -16.48 1.99 23.89
CA THR A 437 -16.13 3.24 24.53
C THR A 437 -16.81 4.34 23.73
N GLU A 438 -17.67 5.13 24.36
CA GLU A 438 -18.07 6.43 23.83
C GLU A 438 -16.78 7.28 23.74
N LEU A 439 -16.03 7.06 22.66
CA LEU A 439 -15.04 8.00 22.16
C LEU A 439 -15.72 9.34 22.03
#